data_AF-K1SBS1-F1
#
_entry.id   AF-K1SBS1-F1
#
_cell.length_a   1.000
_cell.length_b   1.000
_cell.length_c   1.000
_cell.angle_alpha   90.00
_cell.angle_beta   90.00
_cell.angle_gamma   90.00
#
_symmetry.space_group_name_H-M   'P 1'
#
loop_
_entity.id
_entity.type
_entity.pdbx_description
1 polymer ?
#
loop_
_entity_poly.entity_id
_entity_poly.type
_entity_poly.pdbx_seq_one_letter_code
_entity_poly.pdbx_strand_id
1 'polypeptide(L)'
;VEQVMGLMKERATFVSELWELTSFLFVAPDDYDPKAAAKFWKGDNPARIRGLRDLLATVTDFGKENTEKSVMEWIAANEYPTGQVMNAFRLAIIGKSTGPSMFEVCEILGRDETLRRLDAILTKLGTGENA
;
A
#
# COMPACT_ATOMS: atom_id res chain seq x y z
N VAL A 1 -17.04 -2.30 -9.85
CA VAL A 1 -17.68 -3.49 -9.23
C VAL A 1 -17.21 -4.78 -9.90
N GLU A 2 -17.24 -4.87 -11.24
CA GLU A 2 -16.85 -6.11 -11.96
C GLU A 2 -15.39 -6.55 -11.76
N GLN A 3 -14.42 -5.62 -11.81
CA GLN A 3 -12.99 -5.95 -11.55
C GLN A 3 -12.75 -6.48 -10.12
N VAL A 4 -13.49 -5.97 -9.14
CA VAL A 4 -13.43 -6.41 -7.74
C VAL A 4 -13.96 -7.84 -7.58
N MET A 5 -14.98 -8.22 -8.34
CA MET A 5 -15.51 -9.59 -8.31
C MET A 5 -14.53 -10.62 -8.91
N GLY A 6 -13.73 -10.23 -9.90
CA GLY A 6 -12.72 -11.10 -10.52
C GLY A 6 -11.64 -11.55 -9.56
N LEU A 7 -11.11 -10.62 -8.76
CA LEU A 7 -10.05 -10.88 -7.76
C LEU A 7 -10.50 -11.82 -6.62
N MET A 8 -11.81 -11.89 -6.39
CA MET A 8 -12.42 -12.51 -5.22
C MET A 8 -13.07 -13.87 -5.48
N LYS A 9 -13.45 -14.13 -6.74
CA LYS A 9 -14.04 -15.41 -7.15
C LYS A 9 -13.13 -16.60 -6.87
N GLU A 10 -11.81 -16.42 -6.86
CA GLU A 10 -10.84 -17.49 -6.56
C GLU A 10 -10.61 -17.72 -5.05
N ARG A 11 -11.13 -16.84 -4.17
CA ARG A 11 -10.79 -16.84 -2.73
C ARG A 11 -11.96 -16.85 -1.76
N ALA A 12 -13.18 -16.54 -2.18
CA ALA A 12 -14.34 -16.45 -1.29
C ALA A 12 -15.17 -17.74 -1.31
N THR A 13 -15.35 -18.38 -0.15
CA THR A 13 -16.23 -19.55 0.02
C THR A 13 -17.64 -19.12 0.42
N PHE A 14 -17.77 -17.96 1.09
CA PHE A 14 -19.06 -17.34 1.45
C PHE A 14 -19.10 -15.84 1.17
N VAL A 15 -20.28 -15.34 0.75
CA VAL A 15 -20.53 -13.90 0.46
C VAL A 15 -20.26 -13.01 1.68
N SER A 16 -20.41 -13.54 2.90
CA SER A 16 -20.10 -12.84 4.15
C SER A 16 -18.61 -12.53 4.32
N GLU A 17 -17.72 -13.35 3.75
CA GLU A 17 -16.26 -13.14 3.81
C GLU A 17 -15.81 -12.07 2.79
N LEU A 18 -16.65 -11.77 1.79
CA LEU A 18 -16.32 -10.86 0.71
C LEU A 18 -16.03 -9.44 1.22
N TRP A 19 -16.78 -8.97 2.22
CA TRP A 19 -16.55 -7.65 2.81
C TRP A 19 -15.21 -7.60 3.56
N GLU A 20 -14.87 -8.62 4.35
CA GLU A 20 -13.59 -8.66 5.06
C GLU A 20 -12.40 -8.72 4.10
N LEU A 21 -12.57 -9.38 2.96
CA LEU A 21 -11.56 -9.58 1.94
C LEU A 21 -11.47 -8.43 0.91
N THR A 22 -12.45 -7.52 0.85
CA THR A 22 -12.44 -6.38 -0.12
C THR A 22 -12.63 -5.00 0.49
N SER A 23 -13.02 -4.88 1.76
CA SER A 23 -13.32 -3.59 2.39
C SER A 23 -12.18 -2.57 2.21
N PHE A 24 -10.91 -3.02 2.23
CA PHE A 24 -9.75 -2.16 1.99
C PHE A 24 -9.71 -1.53 0.59
N LEU A 25 -10.41 -2.07 -0.41
CA LEU A 25 -10.55 -1.47 -1.75
C LEU A 25 -11.52 -0.27 -1.74
N PHE A 26 -12.40 -0.19 -0.75
CA PHE A 26 -13.45 0.83 -0.67
C PHE A 26 -13.22 1.83 0.46
N VAL A 27 -12.59 1.38 1.54
CA VAL A 27 -12.36 2.16 2.76
C VAL A 27 -10.86 2.17 3.05
N ALA A 28 -10.30 3.36 3.27
CA ALA A 28 -8.93 3.50 3.72
C ALA A 28 -8.79 2.95 5.15
N PRO A 29 -7.65 2.34 5.51
CA PRO A 29 -7.46 1.81 6.85
C PRO A 29 -7.42 2.94 7.89
N ASP A 30 -8.31 2.87 8.88
CA ASP A 30 -8.29 3.77 10.04
C ASP A 30 -7.28 3.30 11.10
N ASP A 31 -7.12 1.97 11.20
CA ASP A 31 -6.19 1.26 12.08
C ASP A 31 -5.18 0.41 11.29
N TYR A 32 -4.03 0.16 11.93
CA TYR A 32 -2.93 -0.61 11.35
C TYR A 32 -2.49 -1.72 12.28
N ASP A 33 -2.06 -2.86 11.73
CA ASP A 33 -1.52 -3.95 12.53
C ASP A 33 -0.31 -3.44 13.36
N PRO A 34 -0.40 -3.47 14.72
CA PRO A 34 0.59 -2.82 15.57
C PRO A 34 1.95 -3.52 15.52
N LYS A 35 1.97 -4.85 15.29
CA LYS A 35 3.23 -5.60 15.16
C LYS A 35 3.95 -5.26 13.87
N ALA A 36 3.20 -5.12 12.77
CA ALA A 36 3.69 -4.72 11.48
C ALA A 36 4.18 -3.26 11.52
N ALA A 37 3.43 -2.35 12.14
CA ALA A 37 3.84 -0.95 12.31
C ALA A 37 5.16 -0.84 13.08
N ALA A 38 5.28 -1.52 14.23
CA ALA A 38 6.51 -1.55 15.02
C ALA A 38 7.70 -2.22 14.29
N LYS A 39 7.42 -3.05 13.29
CA LYS A 39 8.45 -3.72 12.48
C LYS A 39 8.87 -2.90 11.26
N PHE A 40 7.91 -2.29 10.56
CA PHE A 40 8.10 -1.73 9.23
C PHE A 40 8.02 -0.21 9.16
N TRP A 41 7.56 0.50 10.20
CA TRP A 41 7.53 1.97 10.23
C TRP A 41 8.52 2.55 11.23
N LYS A 42 9.75 2.03 11.18
CA LYS A 42 10.88 2.49 11.99
C LYS A 42 12.14 2.60 11.16
N GLY A 43 13.17 3.24 11.71
CA GLY A 43 14.43 3.49 11.01
C GLY A 43 14.19 4.31 9.74
N ASP A 44 14.73 3.85 8.61
CA ASP A 44 14.64 4.59 7.35
C ASP A 44 13.30 4.44 6.61
N ASN A 45 12.43 3.52 7.05
CA ASN A 45 11.22 3.20 6.29
C ASN A 45 10.22 4.37 6.17
N PRO A 46 9.99 5.23 7.18
CA PRO A 46 9.20 6.45 7.00
C PRO A 46 9.72 7.36 5.87
N ALA A 47 11.05 7.50 5.74
CA ALA A 47 11.66 8.25 4.64
C ALA A 47 11.47 7.54 3.29
N ARG A 48 11.57 6.20 3.26
CA ARG A 48 11.28 5.40 2.07
C ARG A 48 9.81 5.50 1.64
N ILE A 49 8.86 5.54 2.57
CA ILE A 49 7.44 5.77 2.25
C ILE A 49 7.26 7.15 1.61
N ARG A 50 7.94 8.18 2.12
CA ARG A 50 7.90 9.53 1.52
C ARG A 50 8.44 9.52 0.09
N GLY A 51 9.62 8.93 -0.12
CA GLY A 51 10.20 8.81 -1.46
C GLY A 51 9.32 7.99 -2.42
N LEU A 52 8.69 6.92 -1.94
CA LEU A 52 7.75 6.12 -2.72
C LEU A 52 6.51 6.94 -3.11
N ARG A 53 5.96 7.73 -2.18
CA ARG A 53 4.85 8.64 -2.46
C ARG A 53 5.21 9.63 -3.56
N ASP A 54 6.40 10.23 -3.49
CA ASP A 54 6.86 11.20 -4.48
C ASP A 54 7.07 10.56 -5.85
N LEU A 55 7.64 9.35 -5.90
CA LEU A 55 7.74 8.56 -7.12
C LEU A 55 6.36 8.30 -7.73
N LEU A 56 5.42 7.78 -6.95
CA LEU A 56 4.07 7.43 -7.42
C LEU A 56 3.30 8.66 -7.93
N ALA A 57 3.58 9.85 -7.40
CA ALA A 57 3.01 11.10 -7.88
C ALA A 57 3.47 11.47 -9.31
N THR A 58 4.62 10.95 -9.76
CA THR A 58 5.13 11.16 -11.13
C THR A 58 4.63 10.13 -12.14
N VAL A 59 4.01 9.04 -11.68
CA VAL A 59 3.51 7.97 -12.57
C VAL A 59 2.20 8.41 -13.22
N THR A 60 2.24 8.66 -14.53
CA THR A 60 1.07 9.08 -15.31
C THR A 60 0.16 7.91 -15.69
N ASP A 61 0.76 6.79 -16.12
CA ASP A 61 0.07 5.53 -16.38
C ASP A 61 0.09 4.68 -15.10
N PHE A 62 -0.98 4.75 -14.32
CA PHE A 62 -1.08 4.09 -13.01
C PHE A 62 -1.63 2.65 -13.09
N GLY A 63 -1.39 1.96 -14.21
CA GLY A 63 -1.67 0.53 -14.35
C GLY A 63 -0.71 -0.32 -13.51
N LYS A 64 -1.13 -1.56 -13.21
CA LYS A 64 -0.38 -2.52 -12.38
C LYS A 64 1.06 -2.68 -12.85
N GLU A 65 1.26 -3.03 -14.13
CA GLU A 65 2.58 -3.36 -14.68
C GLU A 65 3.52 -2.16 -14.64
N ASN A 66 3.03 -0.98 -15.04
CA ASN A 66 3.86 0.23 -15.06
C ASN A 66 4.19 0.72 -13.65
N THR A 67 3.23 0.66 -12.73
CA THR A 67 3.45 1.03 -11.32
C THR A 67 4.43 0.07 -10.65
N GLU A 68 4.26 -1.25 -10.86
CA GLU A 68 5.16 -2.27 -10.36
C GLU A 68 6.58 -2.07 -10.87
N LYS A 69 6.75 -1.90 -12.19
CA LYS A 69 8.04 -1.62 -12.81
C LYS A 69 8.70 -0.38 -12.20
N SER A 70 7.98 0.74 -12.15
CA SER A 70 8.50 2.01 -11.62
C SER A 70 8.98 1.89 -10.18
N VAL A 71 8.19 1.22 -9.32
CA VAL A 71 8.55 1.01 -7.91
C VAL A 71 9.75 0.07 -7.77
N MET A 72 9.81 -1.02 -8.53
CA MET A 72 10.89 -1.99 -8.44
C MET A 72 12.21 -1.44 -8.98
N GLU A 73 12.18 -0.67 -10.08
CA GLU A 73 13.34 0.05 -10.60
C GLU A 73 13.84 1.09 -9.59
N TRP A 74 12.95 1.85 -8.95
CA TRP A 74 13.31 2.80 -7.92
C TRP A 74 13.93 2.14 -6.68
N ILE A 75 13.37 1.01 -6.22
CA ILE A 75 13.94 0.22 -5.11
C ILE A 75 15.37 -0.23 -5.46
N ALA A 76 15.57 -0.74 -6.67
CA ALA A 76 16.87 -1.22 -7.12
C ALA A 76 17.89 -0.08 -7.25
N ALA A 77 17.50 1.05 -7.83
CA ALA A 77 18.37 2.22 -8.03
C ALA A 77 18.85 2.84 -6.70
N ASN A 78 18.06 2.71 -5.63
CA ASN A 78 18.41 3.19 -4.31
C ASN A 78 18.98 2.10 -3.38
N GLU A 79 19.19 0.88 -3.91
CA GLU A 79 19.68 -0.28 -3.15
C GLU A 79 18.85 -0.58 -1.89
N TYR A 80 17.55 -0.31 -1.94
CA TYR A 80 16.67 -0.50 -0.79
C TYR A 80 16.31 -1.96 -0.58
N PRO A 81 16.16 -2.41 0.69
CA PRO A 81 15.65 -3.75 0.95
C PRO A 81 14.19 -3.86 0.49
N THR A 82 13.93 -4.56 -0.61
CA THR A 82 12.60 -4.68 -1.23
C THR A 82 11.53 -5.10 -0.23
N GLY A 83 11.83 -6.09 0.62
CA GLY A 83 10.89 -6.57 1.64
C GLY A 83 10.54 -5.51 2.70
N GLN A 84 11.43 -4.57 3.01
CA GLN A 84 11.13 -3.49 3.95
C GLN A 84 10.20 -2.47 3.29
N VAL A 85 10.53 -2.02 2.08
CA VAL A 85 9.74 -1.04 1.33
C VAL A 85 8.34 -1.59 1.05
N MET A 86 8.24 -2.80 0.49
CA MET A 86 6.96 -3.35 0.05
C MET A 86 6.02 -3.68 1.22
N ASN A 87 6.54 -4.12 2.37
CA ASN A 87 5.70 -4.33 3.54
C ASN A 87 5.28 -3.02 4.21
N ALA A 88 6.17 -2.02 4.27
CA ALA A 88 5.83 -0.69 4.76
C ALA A 88 4.76 -0.01 3.87
N PHE A 89 4.88 -0.16 2.55
CA PHE A 89 3.91 0.30 1.56
C PHE A 89 2.57 -0.41 1.71
N ARG A 90 2.57 -1.74 1.77
CA ARG A 90 1.33 -2.53 1.94
C ARG A 90 0.59 -2.12 3.20
N LEU A 91 1.31 -1.99 4.32
CA LEU A 91 0.70 -1.57 5.57
C LEU A 91 0.03 -0.20 5.43
N ALA A 92 0.66 0.75 4.74
CA ALA A 92 0.11 2.08 4.50
C ALA A 92 -1.21 2.04 3.69
N ILE A 93 -1.30 1.16 2.69
CA ILE A 93 -2.47 1.12 1.79
C ILE A 93 -3.62 0.28 2.37
N ILE A 94 -3.35 -0.87 2.99
CA ILE A 94 -4.41 -1.82 3.37
C ILE A 94 -4.48 -2.14 4.87
N GLY A 95 -3.64 -1.51 5.72
CA GLY A 95 -3.72 -1.70 7.17
C GLY A 95 -3.12 -3.02 7.69
N LYS A 96 -2.76 -3.95 6.80
CA LYS A 96 -2.30 -5.32 7.13
C LYS A 96 -1.07 -5.71 6.30
N SER A 97 -0.31 -6.70 6.75
CA SER A 97 0.89 -7.19 6.04
C SER A 97 0.61 -8.31 5.03
N THR A 98 -0.61 -8.82 4.96
CA THR A 98 -1.04 -9.89 4.05
C THR A 98 -2.21 -9.41 3.19
N GLY A 99 -2.33 -9.95 1.98
CA GLY A 99 -3.38 -9.51 1.05
C GLY A 99 -3.08 -9.93 -0.39
N PRO A 100 -3.90 -9.47 -1.36
CA PRO A 100 -3.64 -9.65 -2.78
C PRO A 100 -2.39 -8.89 -3.25
N SER A 101 -2.11 -8.94 -4.56
CA SER A 101 -0.99 -8.19 -5.13
C SER A 101 -1.15 -6.70 -4.84
N MET A 102 -0.07 -6.07 -4.34
CA MET A 102 -0.14 -4.66 -3.95
C MET A 102 -0.38 -3.76 -5.16
N PHE A 103 0.18 -4.10 -6.31
CA PHE A 103 0.02 -3.29 -7.53
C PHE A 103 -1.37 -3.47 -8.17
N GLU A 104 -2.02 -4.64 -8.01
CA GLU A 104 -3.43 -4.80 -8.38
C GLU A 104 -4.34 -3.94 -7.51
N VAL A 105 -4.07 -3.89 -6.19
CA VAL A 105 -4.80 -3.01 -5.29
C VAL A 105 -4.61 -1.54 -5.67
N CYS A 106 -3.38 -1.12 -5.97
CA CYS A 106 -3.10 0.27 -6.38
C CYS A 106 -3.77 0.64 -7.69
N GLU A 107 -3.82 -0.28 -8.67
CA GLU A 107 -4.54 -0.08 -9.93
C GLU A 107 -6.04 0.08 -9.68
N ILE A 108 -6.65 -0.75 -8.83
CA ILE A 108 -8.08 -0.67 -8.50
C ILE A 108 -8.40 0.63 -7.73
N LEU A 109 -7.55 1.02 -6.78
CA LEU A 109 -7.73 2.27 -6.02
C LEU A 109 -7.50 3.50 -6.88
N GLY A 110 -6.59 3.40 -7.84
CA GLY A 110 -6.09 4.53 -8.63
C GLY A 110 -5.03 5.36 -7.89
N ARG A 111 -4.41 6.26 -8.64
CA ARG A 111 -3.28 7.08 -8.17
C ARG A 111 -3.66 7.97 -7.00
N ASP A 112 -4.71 8.77 -7.15
CA ASP A 112 -5.02 9.83 -6.19
C ASP A 112 -5.39 9.25 -4.82
N GLU A 113 -6.11 8.13 -4.80
CA GLU A 113 -6.44 7.38 -3.58
C GLU A 113 -5.20 6.77 -2.92
N THR A 114 -4.31 6.17 -3.72
CA THR A 114 -3.04 5.61 -3.24
C THR A 114 -2.18 6.68 -2.58
N LEU A 115 -2.03 7.84 -3.23
CA LEU A 115 -1.31 8.99 -2.69
C LEU A 115 -1.95 9.52 -1.41
N ARG A 116 -3.28 9.66 -1.38
CA ARG A 116 -4.02 10.11 -0.19
C ARG A 116 -3.78 9.20 1.01
N ARG A 117 -3.75 7.88 0.82
CA ARG A 117 -3.45 6.93 1.91
C ARG A 117 -2.00 7.04 2.39
N LEU A 118 -1.06 7.25 1.48
CA LEU A 118 0.35 7.51 1.81
C LEU A 118 0.50 8.81 2.60
N ASP A 119 -0.17 9.88 2.19
CA ASP A 119 -0.13 11.19 2.86
C ASP A 119 -0.73 11.10 4.28
N ALA A 120 -1.80 10.32 4.46
CA ALA A 120 -2.42 10.09 5.76
C ALA A 120 -1.44 9.41 6.74
N ILE A 121 -0.73 8.36 6.31
CA ILE A 121 0.25 7.71 7.18
C ILE A 121 1.48 8.58 7.41
N LEU A 122 1.97 9.29 6.38
CA LEU A 122 3.13 10.18 6.53
C LEU A 122 2.84 11.32 7.52
N THR A 123 1.59 11.80 7.57
CA THR A 123 1.14 12.74 8.61
C THR A 123 1.25 12.10 9.98
N LYS A 124 0.68 10.91 10.19
CA LYS A 124 0.73 10.18 11.47
C LYS A 124 2.18 9.88 11.91
N LEU A 125 3.07 9.53 10.98
CA LEU A 125 4.48 9.25 11.26
C LEU A 125 5.30 10.53 11.51
N GLY A 126 4.99 11.63 10.81
CA GLY A 126 5.64 12.93 10.98
C GLY A 126 5.21 13.66 12.27
N THR A 127 4.01 13.37 12.78
CA THR A 127 3.57 13.83 14.11
C THR A 127 4.19 13.02 15.26
N GLY A 128 5.01 12.00 14.96
CA GLY A 128 5.64 11.12 15.94
C GLY A 128 7.03 11.55 16.44
N GLU A 129 7.58 12.68 15.98
CA GLU A 129 8.80 13.27 16.54
C GLU A 129 8.45 14.28 17.64
N ASN A 130 8.34 13.76 18.87
CA ASN A 130 8.47 14.40 20.20
C ASN A 130 7.38 13.91 21.17
N ALA A 131 7.49 12.66 21.64
CA ALA A 131 6.98 12.22 22.94
C ALA A 131 7.89 11.11 23.50
#